data_AF-A0A0C3FAY2-F1
#
_entry.id   AF-A0A0C3FAY2-F1
#
_cell.length_a   1.000
_cell.length_b   1.000
_cell.length_c   1.000
_cell.angle_alpha   90.00
_cell.angle_beta   90.00
_cell.angle_gamma   90.00
#
_symmetry.space_group_name_H-M   'P 1'
#
loop_
_entity.id
_entity.type
_entity.pdbx_description
1 polymer ?
#
loop_
_entity_poly.entity_id
_entity_poly.type
_entity_poly.pdbx_seq_one_letter_code
_entity_poly.pdbx_strand_id
1 'polypeptide(L)'
;MIRASCRRTAPSWFLTMDVVHLCLSLTPVPCLAPAFSALRFIWSSIERAKASKCQLEALAQSIAQLLKALNGEYRNGRLLQARTSTPLADLHKVLEEISAFVQKEASCGFLKLLFTKDQRIARIESYYRHIGISIESFQISALLNINTWQVRNDNARADDQRLLNERLIQLERNQERLIEVLNMHQDDCMAMMVSLQRRLDNVSDGDQERQFFSHALRYLTTASGRQVEMESWMITSYEVEFGRRIGSGGLCVLLLVQVVSAFCPLILN
;
A
#
# COMPACT_ATOMS: atom_id res chain seq x y z
N MET A 1 31.58 -15.76 33.05
CA MET A 1 31.73 -15.62 31.58
C MET A 1 30.65 -16.47 30.92
N ILE A 2 29.44 -15.91 30.71
CA ILE A 2 28.27 -16.65 30.21
C ILE A 2 28.10 -16.31 28.72
N ARG A 3 28.38 -17.28 27.85
CA ARG A 3 28.12 -17.17 26.40
C ARG A 3 26.61 -17.27 26.17
N ALA A 4 25.96 -16.15 25.94
CA ALA A 4 24.60 -16.11 25.42
C ALA A 4 24.59 -16.65 23.98
N SER A 5 24.06 -17.86 23.81
CA SER A 5 23.83 -18.48 22.51
C SER A 5 22.63 -17.81 21.85
N CYS A 6 22.91 -16.86 20.97
CA CYS A 6 21.90 -16.19 20.14
C CYS A 6 21.44 -17.20 19.06
N ARG A 7 20.43 -18.02 19.38
CA ARG A 7 19.74 -18.83 18.39
C ARG A 7 18.96 -17.89 17.47
N ARG A 8 19.47 -17.68 16.26
CA ARG A 8 18.68 -17.12 15.15
C ARG A 8 17.58 -18.12 14.81
N THR A 9 16.40 -17.94 15.39
CA THR A 9 15.17 -18.51 14.85
C THR A 9 15.03 -17.99 13.42
N ALA A 10 14.90 -18.90 12.45
CA ALA A 10 14.54 -18.50 11.10
C ALA A 10 13.25 -17.66 11.17
N PRO A 11 13.16 -16.52 10.47
CA PRO A 11 11.95 -15.70 10.51
C PRO A 11 10.76 -16.55 10.08
N SER A 12 9.66 -16.47 10.83
CA SER A 12 8.45 -17.29 10.69
C SER A 12 7.76 -17.17 9.32
N TRP A 13 8.31 -16.35 8.43
CA TRP A 13 7.80 -16.02 7.11
C TRP A 13 8.08 -17.14 6.07
N PHE A 14 9.00 -18.07 6.37
CA PHE A 14 9.31 -19.19 5.46
C PHE A 14 8.20 -20.24 5.35
N LEU A 15 7.29 -20.34 6.33
CA LEU A 15 6.16 -21.28 6.28
C LEU A 15 4.90 -20.67 5.62
N THR A 16 4.86 -19.35 5.40
CA THR A 16 3.64 -18.64 4.93
C THR A 16 3.63 -18.33 3.43
N MET A 17 4.77 -18.37 2.74
CA MET A 17 4.80 -18.30 1.26
C MET A 17 4.01 -19.45 0.60
N ASP A 18 3.84 -20.56 1.31
CA ASP A 18 3.17 -21.76 0.81
C ASP A 18 1.71 -21.52 0.38
N VAL A 19 0.95 -20.70 1.11
CA VAL A 19 -0.50 -20.61 0.88
C VAL A 19 -0.85 -19.91 -0.44
N VAL A 20 -0.12 -18.86 -0.82
CA VAL A 20 -0.37 -18.15 -2.09
C VAL A 20 0.02 -19.05 -3.26
N HIS A 21 1.20 -19.66 -3.21
CA HIS A 21 1.66 -20.57 -4.27
C HIS A 21 0.74 -21.80 -4.41
N LEU A 22 0.33 -22.40 -3.29
CA LEU A 22 -0.64 -23.48 -3.27
C LEU A 22 -1.98 -23.05 -3.88
N CYS A 23 -2.46 -21.83 -3.59
CA CYS A 23 -3.70 -21.33 -4.18
C CYS A 23 -3.55 -21.11 -5.69
N LEU A 24 -2.42 -20.52 -6.13
CA LEU A 24 -2.15 -20.24 -7.54
C LEU A 24 -1.94 -21.50 -8.40
N SER A 25 -1.62 -22.64 -7.79
CA SER A 25 -1.51 -23.94 -8.47
C SER A 25 -2.84 -24.69 -8.60
N LEU A 26 -3.90 -24.24 -7.93
CA LEU A 26 -5.23 -24.84 -8.07
C LEU A 26 -5.82 -24.56 -9.46
N THR A 27 -6.60 -25.51 -9.96
CA THR A 27 -7.53 -25.27 -11.08
C THR A 27 -8.83 -24.68 -10.52
N PRO A 28 -9.11 -23.38 -10.67
CA PRO A 28 -10.32 -22.79 -10.10
C PRO A 28 -11.57 -23.34 -10.78
N VAL A 29 -12.67 -23.43 -10.03
CA VAL A 29 -14.00 -23.58 -10.66
C VAL A 29 -14.25 -22.41 -11.62
N PRO A 30 -14.93 -22.60 -12.76
CA PRO A 30 -15.02 -21.60 -13.82
C PRO A 30 -15.48 -20.21 -13.35
N CYS A 31 -16.45 -20.15 -12.43
CA CYS A 31 -16.95 -18.88 -11.89
C CYS A 31 -15.92 -18.10 -11.05
N LEU A 32 -14.92 -18.76 -10.46
CA LEU A 32 -13.85 -18.13 -9.68
C LEU A 32 -12.60 -17.83 -10.52
N ALA A 33 -12.54 -18.24 -11.79
CA ALA A 33 -11.35 -18.05 -12.62
C ALA A 33 -10.88 -16.57 -12.69
N PRO A 34 -11.77 -15.56 -12.82
CA PRO A 34 -11.36 -14.16 -12.80
C PRO A 34 -10.70 -13.74 -11.48
N ALA A 35 -11.26 -14.14 -10.33
CA ALA A 35 -10.69 -13.86 -9.01
C ALA A 35 -9.28 -14.42 -8.84
N PHE A 36 -9.05 -15.67 -9.27
CA PHE A 36 -7.71 -16.30 -9.24
C PHE A 36 -6.73 -15.59 -10.16
N SER A 37 -7.18 -15.14 -11.34
CA SER A 37 -6.37 -14.32 -12.24
C SER A 37 -5.96 -12.99 -11.59
N ALA A 38 -6.90 -12.32 -10.92
CA ALA A 38 -6.62 -11.08 -10.20
C ALA A 38 -5.60 -11.30 -9.07
N LEU A 39 -5.72 -12.37 -8.28
CA LEU A 39 -4.73 -12.72 -7.25
C LEU A 39 -3.34 -12.94 -7.85
N ARG A 40 -3.24 -13.64 -8.99
CA ARG A 40 -1.94 -13.85 -9.67
C ARG A 40 -1.30 -12.52 -10.06
N PHE A 41 -2.09 -11.60 -10.60
CA PHE A 41 -1.61 -10.28 -10.99
C PHE A 41 -1.19 -9.44 -9.77
N ILE A 42 -2.01 -9.44 -8.71
CA ILE A 42 -1.69 -8.80 -7.42
C ILE A 42 -0.33 -9.30 -6.94
N TRP A 43 -0.15 -10.62 -6.84
CA TRP A 43 1.10 -11.22 -6.35
C TRP A 43 2.33 -10.79 -7.18
N SER A 44 2.24 -10.86 -8.51
CA SER A 44 3.35 -10.41 -9.38
C SER A 44 3.66 -8.91 -9.26
N SER A 45 2.67 -8.09 -8.86
CA SER A 45 2.87 -6.66 -8.67
C SER A 45 3.48 -6.34 -7.32
N ILE A 46 3.17 -7.13 -6.28
CA ILE A 46 3.77 -7.01 -4.94
C ILE A 46 5.29 -7.23 -4.99
N GLU A 47 5.78 -8.14 -5.83
CA GLU A 47 7.22 -8.38 -5.99
C GLU A 47 7.99 -7.11 -6.38
N ARG A 48 7.33 -6.19 -7.10
CA ARG A 48 7.87 -4.90 -7.56
C ARG A 48 7.57 -3.74 -6.61
N ALA A 49 6.74 -3.94 -5.58
CA ALA A 49 6.38 -2.89 -4.64
C ALA A 49 7.58 -2.46 -3.79
N LYS A 50 7.74 -1.14 -3.63
CA LYS A 50 8.87 -0.53 -2.91
C LYS A 50 8.55 -0.15 -1.46
N ALA A 51 7.28 -0.16 -1.09
CA ALA A 51 6.78 0.21 0.24
C ALA A 51 5.56 -0.65 0.60
N SER A 52 5.31 -0.79 1.92
CA SER A 52 4.25 -1.63 2.48
C SER A 52 4.23 -3.06 1.91
N LYS A 53 5.40 -3.62 1.62
CA LYS A 53 5.50 -4.91 0.94
C LYS A 53 4.97 -6.02 1.83
N CYS A 54 5.36 -6.05 3.10
CA CYS A 54 4.90 -7.06 4.04
C CYS A 54 3.37 -7.00 4.22
N GLN A 55 2.78 -5.80 4.33
CA GLN A 55 1.34 -5.64 4.45
C GLN A 55 0.59 -6.10 3.19
N LEU A 56 1.11 -5.78 2.00
CA LEU A 56 0.53 -6.25 0.75
C LEU A 56 0.63 -7.77 0.60
N GLU A 57 1.74 -8.37 1.01
CA GLU A 57 1.90 -9.84 1.06
C GLU A 57 0.90 -10.48 2.03
N ALA A 58 0.71 -9.89 3.22
CA ALA A 58 -0.28 -10.35 4.19
C ALA A 58 -1.72 -10.26 3.63
N LEU A 59 -2.02 -9.21 2.87
CA LEU A 59 -3.31 -9.04 2.19
C LEU A 59 -3.50 -10.12 1.12
N ALA A 60 -2.50 -10.33 0.25
CA ALA A 60 -2.54 -11.37 -0.78
C ALA A 60 -2.69 -12.78 -0.19
N GLN A 61 -2.04 -13.08 0.93
CA GLN A 61 -2.23 -14.33 1.66
C GLN A 61 -3.67 -14.51 2.17
N SER A 62 -4.28 -13.43 2.66
CA SER A 62 -5.67 -13.45 3.14
C SER A 62 -6.64 -13.69 1.99
N ILE A 63 -6.42 -13.03 0.85
CA ILE A 63 -7.16 -13.27 -0.40
C ILE A 63 -6.99 -14.73 -0.85
N ALA A 64 -5.77 -15.26 -0.84
CA ALA A 64 -5.49 -16.64 -1.24
C ALA A 64 -6.24 -17.66 -0.37
N GLN A 65 -6.31 -17.43 0.94
CA GLN A 65 -7.08 -18.27 1.87
C GLN A 65 -8.57 -18.20 1.59
N LEU A 66 -9.12 -17.00 1.35
CA LEU A 66 -10.52 -16.83 0.93
C LEU A 66 -10.83 -17.60 -0.36
N LEU A 67 -10.03 -17.40 -1.41
CA LEU A 67 -10.25 -18.04 -2.71
C LEU A 67 -10.12 -19.57 -2.64
N LYS A 68 -9.17 -20.07 -1.84
CA LYS A 68 -9.04 -21.51 -1.57
C LYS A 68 -10.29 -22.07 -0.88
N ALA A 69 -10.81 -21.39 0.13
CA ALA A 69 -12.03 -21.80 0.84
C ALA A 69 -13.23 -21.81 -0.11
N LEU A 70 -13.47 -20.72 -0.84
CA LEU A 70 -14.55 -20.63 -1.82
C LEU A 70 -14.47 -21.74 -2.87
N ASN A 71 -13.29 -21.98 -3.45
CA ASN A 71 -13.11 -23.02 -4.45
C ASN A 71 -13.45 -24.42 -3.88
N GLY A 72 -13.08 -24.69 -2.62
CA GLY A 72 -13.49 -25.91 -1.92
C GLY A 72 -15.01 -26.03 -1.76
N GLU A 73 -15.66 -24.96 -1.31
CA GLU A 73 -17.11 -24.93 -1.09
C GLU A 73 -17.92 -25.12 -2.39
N TYR A 74 -17.51 -24.50 -3.50
CA TYR A 74 -18.14 -24.72 -4.80
C TYR A 74 -17.93 -26.14 -5.31
N ARG A 75 -16.72 -26.70 -5.19
CA ARG A 75 -16.43 -28.09 -5.61
C ARG A 75 -17.23 -29.11 -4.82
N ASN A 76 -17.51 -28.83 -3.55
CA ASN A 76 -18.33 -29.67 -2.69
C ASN A 76 -19.83 -29.44 -2.86
N GLY A 77 -20.24 -28.55 -3.77
CA GLY A 77 -21.65 -28.24 -4.04
C GLY A 77 -22.37 -27.48 -2.91
N ARG A 78 -21.63 -26.98 -1.90
CA ARG A 78 -22.21 -26.24 -0.77
C ARG A 78 -22.55 -24.80 -1.13
N LEU A 79 -21.76 -24.20 -2.01
CA LEU A 79 -22.08 -22.91 -2.64
C LEU A 79 -22.66 -23.15 -4.03
N LEU A 80 -23.85 -22.59 -4.27
CA LEU A 80 -24.53 -22.64 -5.56
C LEU A 80 -24.39 -21.29 -6.27
N GLN A 81 -23.89 -21.30 -7.51
CA GLN A 81 -23.64 -20.09 -8.29
C GLN A 81 -24.86 -19.16 -8.40
N ALA A 82 -26.07 -19.72 -8.50
CA ALA A 82 -27.30 -18.94 -8.59
C ALA A 82 -27.57 -18.08 -7.33
N ARG A 83 -27.07 -18.49 -6.16
CA ARG A 83 -27.26 -17.79 -4.88
C ARG A 83 -26.10 -16.84 -4.55
N THR A 84 -24.97 -16.99 -5.23
CA THR A 84 -23.72 -16.30 -4.90
C THR A 84 -23.24 -15.36 -6.00
N SER A 85 -24.05 -15.11 -7.03
CA SER A 85 -23.70 -14.23 -8.15
C SER A 85 -23.37 -12.81 -7.72
N THR A 86 -24.18 -12.19 -6.84
CA THR A 86 -23.92 -10.83 -6.33
C THR A 86 -22.66 -10.76 -5.46
N PRO A 87 -22.49 -11.59 -4.40
CA PRO A 87 -21.25 -11.59 -3.62
C PRO A 87 -20.00 -11.88 -4.45
N LEU A 88 -20.12 -12.68 -5.51
CA LEU A 88 -19.02 -12.97 -6.43
C LEU A 88 -18.65 -11.76 -7.30
N ALA A 89 -19.65 -11.04 -7.83
CA ALA A 89 -19.42 -9.81 -8.58
C ALA A 89 -18.75 -8.74 -7.70
N ASP A 90 -19.21 -8.59 -6.46
CA ASP A 90 -18.63 -7.65 -5.49
C ASP A 90 -17.18 -8.02 -5.14
N LEU A 91 -16.92 -9.31 -4.89
CA LEU A 91 -15.56 -9.79 -4.65
C LEU A 91 -14.64 -9.52 -5.84
N HIS A 92 -15.10 -9.78 -7.07
CA HIS A 92 -14.33 -9.48 -8.28
C HIS A 92 -13.96 -8.00 -8.36
N LYS A 93 -14.92 -7.10 -8.13
CA LYS A 93 -14.69 -5.66 -8.13
C LYS A 93 -13.64 -5.26 -7.08
N VAL A 94 -13.73 -5.79 -5.87
CA VAL A 94 -12.75 -5.51 -4.80
C VAL A 94 -11.35 -5.99 -5.20
N LEU A 95 -11.23 -7.18 -5.80
CA LEU A 95 -9.94 -7.70 -6.26
C LEU A 95 -9.35 -6.88 -7.41
N GLU A 96 -10.17 -6.36 -8.33
CA GLU A 96 -9.73 -5.44 -9.37
C GLU A 96 -9.23 -4.11 -8.78
N GLU A 97 -9.93 -3.56 -7.78
CA GLU A 97 -9.49 -2.35 -7.08
C GLU A 97 -8.16 -2.56 -6.34
N ILE A 98 -7.97 -3.71 -5.69
CA ILE A 98 -6.70 -4.06 -5.03
C ILE A 98 -5.59 -4.22 -6.07
N SER A 99 -5.87 -4.91 -7.18
CA SER A 99 -4.95 -5.09 -8.29
C SER A 99 -4.44 -3.76 -8.85
N ALA A 100 -5.35 -2.84 -9.17
CA ALA A 100 -5.03 -1.51 -9.66
C ALA A 100 -4.20 -0.70 -8.64
N PHE A 101 -4.57 -0.77 -7.36
CA PHE A 101 -3.83 -0.13 -6.28
C PHE A 101 -2.40 -0.65 -6.15
N VAL A 102 -2.20 -1.97 -6.06
CA VAL A 102 -0.86 -2.57 -5.93
C VAL A 102 0.01 -2.24 -7.15
N GLN A 103 -0.55 -2.27 -8.36
CA GLN A 103 0.16 -1.89 -9.56
C GLN A 103 0.63 -0.42 -9.51
N LYS A 104 -0.23 0.48 -9.03
CA LYS A 104 0.12 1.89 -8.85
C LYS A 104 1.24 2.05 -7.85
N GLU A 105 1.13 1.43 -6.66
CA GLU A 105 2.18 1.49 -5.62
C GLU A 105 3.53 0.96 -6.12
N ALA A 106 3.53 -0.09 -6.96
CA ALA A 106 4.75 -0.62 -7.58
C ALA A 106 5.43 0.35 -8.54
N SER A 107 4.66 1.24 -9.18
CA SER A 107 5.18 2.26 -10.10
C SER A 107 5.62 3.56 -9.40
N CYS A 108 5.20 3.79 -8.16
CA CYS A 108 5.46 5.04 -7.45
C CYS A 108 6.95 5.21 -7.05
N GLY A 109 7.40 6.46 -7.05
CA GLY A 109 8.69 6.85 -6.50
C GLY A 109 8.71 6.79 -4.97
N PHE A 110 9.90 6.63 -4.37
CA PHE A 110 10.05 6.48 -2.92
C PHE A 110 9.44 7.65 -2.13
N LEU A 111 9.68 8.89 -2.53
CA LEU A 111 9.16 10.06 -1.81
C LEU A 111 7.63 10.14 -1.84
N LYS A 112 7.01 9.87 -3.01
CA LYS A 112 5.56 9.79 -3.11
C LYS A 112 5.03 8.74 -2.13
N LEU A 113 5.63 7.55 -2.11
CA LEU A 113 5.27 6.47 -1.20
C LEU A 113 5.46 6.84 0.28
N LEU A 114 6.47 7.63 0.60
CA LEU A 114 6.75 8.12 1.94
C LEU A 114 5.69 9.13 2.38
N PHE A 115 5.37 10.12 1.54
CA PHE A 115 4.38 11.14 1.83
C PHE A 115 2.94 10.61 1.88
N THR A 116 2.63 9.55 1.13
CA THR A 116 1.30 8.90 1.13
C THR A 116 1.20 7.70 2.08
N LYS A 117 2.16 7.50 3.00
CA LYS A 117 2.23 6.33 3.89
C LYS A 117 0.91 6.06 4.63
N ASP A 118 0.37 7.07 5.31
CA ASP A 118 -0.79 6.87 6.19
C ASP A 118 -2.06 6.57 5.39
N GLN A 119 -2.20 7.21 4.22
CA GLN A 119 -3.28 6.90 3.28
C GLN A 119 -3.15 5.48 2.74
N ARG A 120 -1.95 5.04 2.37
CA ARG A 120 -1.70 3.67 1.90
C ARG A 120 -2.10 2.66 2.97
N ILE A 121 -1.71 2.88 4.23
CA ILE A 121 -2.09 2.03 5.36
C ILE A 121 -3.62 1.98 5.52
N ALA A 122 -4.28 3.14 5.55
CA ALA A 122 -5.73 3.23 5.66
C ALA A 122 -6.46 2.53 4.49
N ARG A 123 -5.90 2.62 3.27
CA ARG A 123 -6.45 1.94 2.08
C ARG A 123 -6.34 0.42 2.20
N ILE A 124 -5.19 -0.09 2.65
CA ILE A 124 -5.00 -1.53 2.92
C ILE A 124 -6.00 -2.02 3.97
N GLU A 125 -6.20 -1.27 5.07
CA GLU A 125 -7.19 -1.60 6.08
C GLU A 125 -8.62 -1.61 5.53
N SER A 126 -8.97 -0.67 4.65
CA SER A 126 -10.26 -0.67 3.96
C SER A 126 -10.48 -1.93 3.13
N TYR A 127 -9.45 -2.43 2.45
CA TYR A 127 -9.55 -3.69 1.70
C TYR A 127 -9.79 -4.89 2.61
N TYR A 128 -9.15 -4.96 3.77
CA TYR A 128 -9.45 -5.99 4.76
C TYR A 128 -10.92 -5.95 5.21
N ARG A 129 -11.50 -4.76 5.40
CA ARG A 129 -12.93 -4.61 5.72
C ARG A 129 -13.81 -5.11 4.58
N HIS A 130 -13.53 -4.74 3.34
CA HIS A 130 -14.30 -5.20 2.17
C HIS A 130 -14.22 -6.72 1.97
N ILE A 131 -13.05 -7.31 2.22
CA ILE A 131 -12.87 -8.77 2.21
C ILE A 131 -13.71 -9.41 3.33
N GLY A 132 -13.73 -8.81 4.53
CA GLY A 132 -14.59 -9.25 5.65
C GLY A 132 -16.07 -9.28 5.26
N ILE A 133 -16.58 -8.21 4.65
CA ILE A 133 -17.97 -8.14 4.15
C ILE A 133 -18.24 -9.24 3.11
N SER A 134 -17.27 -9.52 2.24
CA SER A 134 -17.38 -10.58 1.24
C SER A 134 -17.52 -11.96 1.92
N ILE A 135 -16.71 -12.23 2.94
CA ILE A 135 -16.73 -13.48 3.72
C ILE A 135 -18.10 -13.72 4.36
N GLU A 136 -18.67 -12.69 4.98
CA GLU A 136 -19.99 -12.74 5.59
C GLU A 136 -21.08 -13.01 4.53
N SER A 137 -20.97 -12.37 3.37
CA SER A 137 -21.91 -12.54 2.25
C SER A 137 -21.91 -13.96 1.67
N PHE A 138 -20.77 -14.65 1.72
CA PHE A 138 -20.67 -16.06 1.34
C PHE A 138 -21.03 -17.03 2.48
N GLN A 139 -21.21 -16.53 3.72
CA GLN A 139 -21.48 -17.33 4.92
C GLN A 139 -20.41 -18.38 5.23
N ILE A 140 -19.13 -18.08 4.92
CA ILE A 140 -18.00 -19.00 5.11
C ILE A 140 -17.07 -18.58 6.26
N SER A 141 -17.51 -17.68 7.14
CA SER A 141 -16.67 -17.14 8.23
C SER A 141 -16.06 -18.23 9.12
N ALA A 142 -16.79 -19.33 9.37
CA ALA A 142 -16.29 -20.45 10.17
C ALA A 142 -15.10 -21.21 9.54
N LEU A 143 -14.87 -21.05 8.23
CA LEU A 143 -13.76 -21.68 7.50
C LEU A 143 -12.48 -20.84 7.52
N LEU A 144 -12.55 -19.60 8.03
CA LEU A 144 -11.48 -18.62 7.97
C LEU A 144 -11.12 -18.11 9.36
N ASN A 145 -9.83 -17.99 9.64
CA ASN A 145 -9.35 -17.45 10.90
C ASN A 145 -9.06 -15.94 10.75
N ILE A 146 -10.11 -15.13 10.83
CA ILE A 146 -10.03 -13.67 10.64
C ILE A 146 -9.08 -13.02 11.66
N ASN A 147 -9.04 -13.51 12.89
CA ASN A 147 -8.13 -13.01 13.93
C ASN A 147 -6.66 -13.20 13.52
N THR A 148 -6.32 -14.34 12.91
CA THR A 148 -4.95 -14.54 12.41
C THR A 148 -4.58 -13.59 11.26
N TRP A 149 -5.56 -13.11 10.49
CA TRP A 149 -5.32 -12.15 9.42
C TRP A 149 -5.01 -10.77 9.99
N GLN A 150 -5.73 -10.34 11.03
CA GLN A 150 -5.48 -9.08 11.72
C GLN A 150 -4.09 -9.08 12.36
N VAL A 151 -3.78 -10.11 13.17
CA VAL A 151 -2.46 -10.25 13.80
C VAL A 151 -1.34 -10.26 12.74
N ARG A 152 -1.55 -10.94 11.61
CA ARG A 152 -0.57 -10.94 10.51
C ARG A 152 -0.39 -9.55 9.90
N ASN A 153 -1.48 -8.81 9.67
CA ASN A 153 -1.42 -7.46 9.13
C ASN A 153 -0.72 -6.49 10.08
N ASP A 154 -0.94 -6.62 11.39
CA ASP A 154 -0.29 -5.77 12.39
C ASP A 154 1.21 -6.06 12.49
N ASN A 155 1.59 -7.34 12.49
CA ASN A 155 3.00 -7.74 12.40
C ASN A 155 3.65 -7.22 11.11
N ALA A 156 2.97 -7.39 9.98
CA ALA A 156 3.44 -6.92 8.68
C ALA A 156 3.63 -5.40 8.64
N ARG A 157 2.73 -4.64 9.28
CA ARG A 157 2.86 -3.19 9.44
C ARG A 157 4.08 -2.82 10.27
N ALA A 158 4.33 -3.52 11.37
CA ALA A 158 5.52 -3.30 12.20
C ALA A 158 6.82 -3.62 11.43
N ASP A 159 6.81 -4.69 10.63
CA ASP A 159 7.96 -5.06 9.78
C ASP A 159 8.22 -4.03 8.68
N ASP A 160 7.18 -3.56 7.98
CA ASP A 160 7.30 -2.50 6.97
C ASP A 160 7.80 -1.18 7.57
N GLN A 161 7.32 -0.82 8.77
CA GLN A 161 7.80 0.38 9.49
C GLN A 161 9.28 0.26 9.86
N ARG A 162 9.72 -0.92 10.33
CA ARG A 162 11.13 -1.17 10.64
C ARG A 162 12.01 -1.03 9.39
N LEU A 163 11.57 -1.60 8.26
CA LEU A 163 12.30 -1.51 6.99
C LEU A 163 12.38 -0.07 6.47
N LEU A 164 11.30 0.70 6.60
CA LEU A 164 11.29 2.12 6.25
C LEU A 164 12.32 2.88 7.09
N ASN A 165 12.26 2.71 8.41
CA ASN A 165 13.16 3.31 9.38
C ASN A 165 14.64 3.04 9.06
N GLU A 166 14.99 1.78 8.80
CA GLU A 166 16.33 1.39 8.37
C GLU A 166 16.77 2.11 7.09
N ARG A 167 15.88 2.21 6.11
CA ARG A 167 16.15 2.90 4.85
C ARG A 167 16.35 4.41 5.03
N LEU A 168 15.56 5.06 5.90
CA LEU A 168 15.72 6.49 6.20
C LEU A 168 17.08 6.77 6.84
N ILE A 169 17.50 5.95 7.82
CA ILE A 169 18.82 6.05 8.44
C ILE A 169 19.94 5.90 7.41
N GLN A 170 19.79 4.99 6.43
CA GLN A 170 20.78 4.82 5.36
C GLN A 170 20.86 6.05 4.45
N LEU A 171 19.72 6.68 4.13
CA LEU A 171 19.68 7.90 3.33
C LEU A 171 20.27 9.10 4.05
N GLU A 172 20.04 9.24 5.36
CA GLU A 172 20.66 10.30 6.17
C GLU A 172 22.20 10.20 6.19
N ARG A 173 22.73 8.98 6.21
CA ARG A 173 24.18 8.73 6.25
C ARG A 173 24.88 8.87 4.90
N ASN A 174 24.15 8.87 3.80
CA ASN A 174 24.73 8.90 2.45
C ASN A 174 24.10 10.04 1.64
N GLN A 175 24.80 11.17 1.62
CA GLN A 175 24.32 12.39 0.98
C GLN A 175 24.16 12.24 -0.54
N GLU A 176 25.03 11.48 -1.21
CA GLU A 176 24.91 11.21 -2.65
C GLU A 176 23.61 10.46 -2.95
N ARG A 177 23.32 9.39 -2.19
CA ARG A 177 22.05 8.66 -2.31
C ARG A 177 20.83 9.49 -1.94
N LEU A 178 20.96 10.37 -0.97
CA LEU A 178 19.90 11.32 -0.63
C LEU A 178 19.57 12.18 -1.85
N ILE A 179 20.58 12.75 -2.50
CA ILE A 179 20.41 13.57 -3.72
C ILE A 179 19.74 12.77 -4.84
N GLU A 180 20.19 11.53 -5.08
CA GLU A 180 19.60 10.64 -6.08
C GLU A 180 18.12 10.36 -5.79
N VAL A 181 17.76 10.09 -4.53
CA VAL A 181 16.37 9.83 -4.13
C VAL A 181 15.50 11.07 -4.19
N LEU A 182 16.06 12.23 -3.87
CA LEU A 182 15.39 13.53 -4.03
C LEU A 182 15.23 13.91 -5.51
N ASN A 183 15.94 13.24 -6.44
CA ASN A 183 15.84 13.36 -7.89
C ASN A 183 15.58 14.80 -8.36
N MET A 184 16.43 15.71 -7.90
CA MET A 184 16.20 17.16 -7.91
C MET A 184 16.17 17.73 -9.33
N HIS A 185 15.00 17.65 -9.98
CA HIS A 185 14.67 18.59 -11.04
C HIS A 185 14.39 19.93 -10.37
N GLN A 186 14.93 21.01 -10.94
CA GLN A 186 14.90 22.34 -10.30
C GLN A 186 13.46 22.80 -10.04
N ASP A 187 12.52 22.43 -10.91
CA ASP A 187 11.09 22.73 -10.80
C ASP A 187 10.37 21.95 -9.68
N ASP A 188 10.89 20.78 -9.29
CA ASP A 188 10.28 19.91 -8.26
C ASP A 188 10.80 20.21 -6.84
N CYS A 189 11.90 20.95 -6.71
CA CYS A 189 12.53 21.24 -5.42
C CYS A 189 11.58 22.00 -4.48
N MET A 190 10.89 23.03 -4.98
CA MET A 190 9.95 23.82 -4.17
C MET A 190 8.77 22.97 -3.71
N ALA A 191 8.17 22.19 -4.62
CA ALA A 191 7.05 21.31 -4.28
C ALA A 191 7.45 20.30 -3.19
N MET A 192 8.66 19.75 -3.29
CA MET A 192 9.19 18.82 -2.29
C MET A 192 9.43 19.48 -0.94
N MET A 193 10.03 20.67 -0.90
CA MET A 193 10.25 21.41 0.34
C MET A 193 8.92 21.75 1.04
N VAL A 194 7.89 22.16 0.29
CA VAL A 194 6.53 22.35 0.82
C VAL A 194 5.98 21.05 1.42
N SER A 195 6.09 19.92 0.71
CA SER A 195 5.63 18.63 1.23
C SER A 195 6.38 18.20 2.50
N LEU A 196 7.69 18.42 2.57
CA LEU A 196 8.51 18.11 3.74
C LEU A 196 8.12 18.97 4.95
N GLN A 197 7.97 20.28 4.75
CA GLN A 197 7.53 21.20 5.81
C GLN A 197 6.16 20.77 6.35
N ARG A 198 5.22 20.45 5.46
CA ARG A 198 3.89 20.00 5.84
C ARG A 198 3.90 18.69 6.62
N ARG A 199 4.79 17.75 6.28
CA ARG A 199 4.98 16.52 7.08
C ARG A 199 5.57 16.82 8.45
N LEU A 200 6.50 17.76 8.57
CA LEU A 200 7.04 18.19 9.86
C LEU A 200 5.98 18.81 10.77
N ASP A 201 5.01 19.52 10.19
CA ASP A 201 3.89 20.10 10.93
C ASP A 201 2.85 19.03 11.36
N ASN A 202 2.90 17.84 10.76
CA ASN A 202 1.97 16.74 11.04
C ASN A 202 2.45 15.88 12.23
N VAL A 203 1.62 15.77 13.27
CA VAL A 203 1.95 15.04 14.50
C VAL A 203 1.94 13.51 14.33
N SER A 204 1.38 12.97 13.24
CA SER A 204 1.28 11.51 13.04
C SER A 204 2.59 10.82 12.64
N ASP A 205 3.63 11.58 12.29
CA ASP A 205 4.93 11.02 11.90
C ASP A 205 5.77 10.60 13.10
N GLY A 206 6.45 9.46 12.95
CA GLY A 206 7.41 8.95 13.93
C GLY A 206 8.69 9.80 13.98
N ASP A 207 9.43 9.66 15.09
CA ASP A 207 10.62 10.47 15.34
C ASP A 207 11.67 10.36 14.24
N GLN A 208 11.83 9.16 13.66
CA GLN A 208 12.79 8.92 12.59
C GLN A 208 12.36 9.53 11.26
N GLU A 209 11.07 9.46 10.91
CA GLU A 209 10.56 10.17 9.73
C GLU A 209 10.74 11.68 9.87
N ARG A 210 10.40 12.25 11.05
CA ARG A 210 10.59 13.69 11.30
C ARG A 210 12.05 14.11 11.24
N GLN A 211 12.94 13.30 11.81
CA GLN A 211 14.39 13.54 11.70
C GLN A 211 14.83 13.58 10.24
N PHE A 212 14.41 12.59 9.45
CA PHE A 212 14.71 12.53 8.03
C PHE A 212 14.15 13.74 7.27
N PHE A 213 12.89 14.12 7.52
CA PHE A 213 12.28 15.26 6.87
C PHE A 213 12.97 16.57 7.20
N SER A 214 13.32 16.79 8.47
CA SER A 214 14.08 17.97 8.92
C SER A 214 15.46 18.02 8.25
N HIS A 215 16.15 16.87 8.19
CA HIS A 215 17.44 16.76 7.54
C HIS A 215 17.36 17.06 6.03
N ALA A 216 16.41 16.44 5.33
CA ALA A 216 16.20 16.64 3.90
C ALA A 216 15.79 18.08 3.58
N LEU A 217 14.88 18.67 4.36
CA LEU A 217 14.45 20.06 4.18
C LEU A 217 15.61 21.03 4.36
N ARG A 218 16.40 20.87 5.43
CA ARG A 218 17.60 21.70 5.66
C ARG A 218 18.58 21.60 4.49
N TYR A 219 18.81 20.40 3.99
CA TYR A 219 19.67 20.18 2.82
C TYR A 219 19.13 20.93 1.59
N LEU A 220 17.84 20.80 1.28
CA LEU A 220 17.21 21.47 0.13
C LEU A 220 17.24 23.01 0.27
N THR A 221 17.03 23.55 1.48
CA THR A 221 17.13 24.99 1.74
C THR A 221 18.55 25.49 1.47
N THR A 222 19.57 24.77 1.95
CA THR A 222 20.97 25.13 1.69
C THR A 222 21.35 25.00 0.21
N ALA A 223 20.92 23.94 -0.46
CA ALA A 223 21.26 23.68 -1.86
C ALA A 223 20.56 24.65 -2.83
N SER A 224 19.30 25.00 -2.55
CA SER A 224 18.52 25.92 -3.40
C SER A 224 18.82 27.39 -3.12
N GLY A 225 19.34 27.72 -1.94
CA GLY A 225 19.50 29.10 -1.47
C GLY A 225 18.16 29.83 -1.23
N ARG A 226 17.05 29.09 -1.19
CA ARG A 226 15.70 29.64 -1.02
C ARG A 226 15.08 29.11 0.27
N GLN A 227 14.36 29.98 0.96
CA GLN A 227 13.45 29.60 2.03
C GLN A 227 12.04 29.46 1.44
N VAL A 228 11.32 28.42 1.86
CA VAL A 228 9.94 28.21 1.41
C VAL A 228 8.99 28.83 2.42
N GLU A 229 8.25 29.84 1.99
CA GLU A 229 7.07 30.32 2.70
C GLU A 229 5.91 29.39 2.33
N MET A 230 5.41 28.64 3.31
CA MET A 230 4.31 27.69 3.09
C MET A 230 2.97 28.36 3.37
N GLU A 231 2.12 28.39 2.36
CA GLU A 231 0.73 28.82 2.49
C GLU A 231 -0.18 27.60 2.61
N SER A 232 -1.27 27.74 3.38
CA SER A 232 -2.21 26.64 3.65
C SER A 232 -2.90 26.11 2.39
N TRP A 233 -2.99 26.90 1.33
CA TRP A 233 -3.63 26.55 0.05
C TRP A 233 -2.67 25.92 -0.96
N MET A 234 -1.35 25.86 -0.69
CA MET A 234 -0.40 25.29 -1.65
C MET A 234 -0.57 23.77 -1.78
N ILE A 235 -0.92 23.32 -2.98
CA ILE A 235 -1.01 21.90 -3.32
C ILE A 235 0.21 21.51 -4.14
N THR A 236 0.87 20.42 -3.74
CA THR A 236 2.09 19.92 -4.38
C THR A 236 1.79 18.71 -5.28
N SER A 237 2.70 18.38 -6.22
CA SER A 237 2.63 17.16 -7.04
C SER A 237 2.63 15.87 -6.19
N TYR A 238 3.15 15.94 -4.96
CA TYR A 238 3.14 14.87 -3.98
C TYR A 238 1.76 14.65 -3.32
N GLU A 239 0.83 15.59 -3.45
CA GLU A 239 -0.50 15.52 -2.83
C GLU A 239 -1.62 15.32 -3.83
N VAL A 240 -1.33 15.39 -5.11
CA VAL A 240 -2.31 15.11 -6.15
C VAL A 240 -2.11 13.72 -6.71
N GLU A 241 -3.23 13.06 -6.96
CA GLU A 241 -3.30 11.85 -7.76
C GLU A 241 -4.05 12.16 -9.04
N PHE A 242 -3.35 12.01 -10.15
CA PHE A 242 -3.96 12.08 -11.47
C PHE A 242 -4.63 10.73 -11.74
N GLY A 243 -5.95 10.75 -11.74
CA GLY A 243 -6.79 9.62 -12.06
C GLY A 243 -6.84 9.33 -13.56
N ARG A 244 -7.85 8.54 -13.96
CA ARG A 244 -8.04 8.17 -15.36
C ARG A 244 -8.25 9.42 -16.22
N ARG A 245 -7.63 9.43 -17.39
CA ARG A 245 -7.92 10.39 -18.46
C ARG A 245 -9.39 10.31 -18.82
N ILE A 246 -10.13 11.39 -18.56
CA ILE A 246 -11.57 11.46 -18.83
C ILE A 246 -11.82 11.72 -20.32
N GLY A 247 -10.92 12.47 -20.96
CA GLY A 247 -11.01 12.74 -22.39
C GLY A 247 -9.75 13.42 -22.94
N SER A 248 -9.69 13.47 -24.27
CA SER A 248 -8.65 14.19 -25.01
C SER A 248 -9.29 15.01 -26.11
N GLY A 249 -9.24 16.33 -25.99
CA GLY A 249 -9.52 17.24 -27.09
C GLY A 249 -8.23 17.61 -27.83
N GLY A 250 -8.33 18.14 -29.05
CA GLY A 250 -7.20 18.49 -29.91
C GLY A 250 -6.19 19.49 -29.34
N LEU A 251 -6.46 20.09 -28.16
CA LEU A 251 -5.56 21.03 -27.48
C LEU A 251 -5.41 20.80 -25.96
N CYS A 252 -6.16 19.87 -25.33
CA CYS A 252 -6.09 19.65 -23.88
C CYS A 252 -6.42 18.20 -23.46
N VAL A 253 -5.77 17.76 -22.38
CA VAL A 253 -6.06 16.50 -21.69
C VAL A 253 -6.77 16.80 -20.39
N LEU A 254 -7.99 16.27 -20.22
CA LEU A 254 -8.73 16.37 -18.95
C LEU A 254 -8.41 15.16 -18.08
N LEU A 255 -7.79 15.42 -16.93
CA LEU A 255 -7.49 14.44 -15.89
C LEU A 255 -8.39 14.67 -14.69
N LEU A 256 -8.91 13.59 -14.12
CA LEU A 256 -9.54 13.66 -12.80
C LEU A 256 -8.43 13.83 -11.77
N VAL A 257 -8.41 14.94 -11.03
CA VAL A 257 -7.43 15.17 -9.97
C VAL A 257 -8.08 14.85 -8.63
N GLN A 258 -7.56 13.86 -7.91
CA GLN A 258 -7.89 13.63 -6.52
C GLN A 258 -6.83 14.28 -5.64
N VAL A 259 -7.24 15.23 -4.81
CA VAL A 259 -6.39 15.77 -3.74
C VAL A 259 -6.38 14.74 -2.62
N VAL A 260 -5.20 14.20 -2.36
CA VAL A 260 -4.97 13.07 -1.45
C VAL A 260 -4.97 13.52 0.02
N SER A 261 -4.66 14.79 0.28
CA SER A 261 -4.57 15.28 1.66
C SER A 261 -5.96 15.44 2.28
N ALA A 262 -6.25 14.62 3.28
CA ALA A 262 -7.40 14.76 4.18
C ALA A 262 -7.29 15.95 5.15
N PHE A 263 -6.41 16.92 4.87
CA PHE A 263 -5.95 17.93 5.83
C PHE A 263 -6.57 19.32 5.64
N CYS A 264 -7.69 19.43 4.93
CA CYS A 264 -8.53 20.63 5.00
C CYS A 264 -9.78 20.35 5.84
N PRO A 265 -9.76 20.59 7.17
CA PRO A 265 -10.99 20.69 7.95
C PRO A 265 -11.74 22.02 7.72
N LEU A 266 -11.28 22.88 6.79
CA LEU A 266 -11.80 24.22 6.59
C LEU A 266 -12.09 24.43 5.10
N ILE A 267 -13.35 24.27 4.71
CA ILE A 267 -14.15 25.03 3.72
C ILE A 267 -15.50 24.29 3.67
N LEU A 268 -16.30 24.52 4.71
CA LEU A 268 -17.74 24.25 4.77
C LEU A 268 -18.26 25.06 5.96
N ASN A 269 -18.18 26.37 5.84
CA ASN A 269 -18.97 27.35 6.59
C ASN A 269 -19.47 28.38 5.58
#